data_AF-X0UK42-F1
#
_entry.id   AF-X0UK42-F1
#
_cell.length_a   1.000
_cell.length_b   1.000
_cell.length_c   1.000
_cell.angle_alpha   90.00
_cell.angle_beta   90.00
_cell.angle_gamma   90.00
#
_symmetry.space_group_name_H-M   'P 1'
#
loop_
_entity.id
_entity.type
_entity.pdbx_description
1 polymer ?
#
loop_
_entity_poly.entity_id
_entity_poly.type
_entity_poly.pdbx_seq_one_letter_code
_entity_poly.pdbx_strand_id
1 'polypeptide(L)'
;LGIPLAKVPTIIEEGRSGLAEKIESVAPVEGIEEVLLRLKAGGYELGILTSNSRETVDKFLKKNNLDLFDFIYSGSSLFGKDRVLEKLLKDRKLKSKQAVYVGDEIRDIDAAKKVGVRIVAVGWGYNTGQLLRKRNPDYLVESPKELVKIVESLGKS
;
A
#
# COMPACT_ATOMS: atom_id res chain seq x y z
N LEU A 1 -20.52 0.45 21.34
CA LEU A 1 -20.92 1.62 20.52
C LEU A 1 -22.36 1.40 20.08
N GLY A 2 -23.33 2.17 20.63
CA GLY A 2 -24.77 2.01 20.38
C GLY A 2 -25.26 2.65 19.08
N ILE A 3 -24.58 2.36 17.96
CA ILE A 3 -24.94 2.94 16.65
C ILE A 3 -25.84 1.95 15.90
N PRO A 4 -27.02 2.38 15.40
CA PRO A 4 -27.89 1.53 14.60
C PRO A 4 -27.16 1.03 13.34
N LEU A 5 -27.21 -0.28 13.07
CA LEU A 5 -26.53 -0.91 11.92
C LEU A 5 -26.90 -0.27 10.57
N ALA A 6 -28.13 0.24 10.44
CA ALA A 6 -28.58 0.94 9.22
C ALA A 6 -27.87 2.28 8.97
N LYS A 7 -27.28 2.91 10.01
CA LYS A 7 -26.53 4.18 9.89
C LYS A 7 -25.04 3.97 9.65
N VAL A 8 -24.55 2.74 9.78
CA VAL A 8 -23.13 2.39 9.58
C VAL A 8 -22.66 2.71 8.16
N PRO A 9 -23.41 2.42 7.08
CA PRO A 9 -23.01 2.80 5.73
C PRO A 9 -22.82 4.31 5.56
N THR A 10 -23.76 5.12 6.06
CA THR A 10 -23.70 6.59 5.99
C THR A 10 -22.51 7.15 6.75
N ILE A 11 -22.24 6.64 7.96
CA ILE A 11 -21.07 7.06 8.76
C ILE A 11 -19.75 6.70 8.05
N ILE A 12 -19.70 5.53 7.41
CA ILE A 12 -18.53 5.13 6.59
C ILE A 12 -18.38 6.05 5.38
N GLU A 13 -19.47 6.45 4.74
CA GLU A 13 -19.49 7.34 3.59
C GLU A 13 -19.08 8.77 3.96
N GLU A 14 -19.64 9.33 5.02
CA GLU A 14 -19.28 10.65 5.57
C GLU A 14 -17.80 10.68 6.01
N GLY A 15 -17.33 9.62 6.68
CA GLY A 15 -15.92 9.46 7.03
C GLY A 15 -15.00 9.36 5.80
N ARG A 16 -15.47 8.78 4.69
CA ARG A 16 -14.74 8.73 3.42
C ARG A 16 -14.72 10.07 2.70
N SER A 17 -15.82 10.83 2.70
CA SER A 17 -15.89 12.15 2.08
C SER A 17 -14.98 13.15 2.79
N GLY A 18 -14.96 13.17 4.12
CA GLY A 18 -14.01 14.00 4.87
C GLY A 18 -12.54 13.58 4.70
N LEU A 19 -12.27 12.32 4.37
CA LEU A 19 -10.94 11.84 4.00
C LEU A 19 -10.59 12.23 2.54
N ALA A 20 -11.55 12.19 1.61
CA ALA A 20 -11.36 12.56 0.21
C ALA A 20 -11.02 14.06 0.07
N GLU A 21 -11.72 14.94 0.80
CA GLU A 21 -11.36 16.37 0.86
C GLU A 21 -9.97 16.61 1.45
N LYS A 22 -9.55 15.80 2.43
CA LYS A 22 -8.17 15.87 2.95
C LYS A 22 -7.14 15.36 1.96
N ILE A 23 -7.44 14.31 1.18
CA ILE A 23 -6.53 13.76 0.17
C ILE A 23 -6.18 14.79 -0.90
N GLU A 24 -7.06 15.75 -1.22
CA GLU A 24 -6.73 16.86 -2.11
C GLU A 24 -5.59 17.75 -1.56
N SER A 25 -5.36 17.78 -0.26
CA SER A 25 -4.25 18.53 0.38
C SER A 25 -3.02 17.67 0.70
N VAL A 26 -3.08 16.36 0.43
CA VAL A 26 -1.95 15.46 0.70
C VAL A 26 -0.95 15.55 -0.44
N ALA A 27 0.30 15.87 -0.09
CA ALA A 27 1.44 15.75 -0.99
C ALA A 27 2.02 14.32 -0.93
N PRO A 28 2.66 13.82 -2.00
CA PRO A 28 3.47 12.61 -1.95
C PRO A 28 4.56 12.74 -0.89
N VAL A 29 4.98 11.60 -0.35
CA VAL A 29 6.13 11.54 0.56
C VAL A 29 7.37 12.03 -0.19
N GLU A 30 8.16 12.90 0.45
CA GLU A 30 9.37 13.45 -0.15
C GLU A 30 10.31 12.34 -0.65
N GLY A 31 10.75 12.44 -1.92
CA GLY A 31 11.62 11.45 -2.56
C GLY A 31 10.93 10.18 -3.06
N ILE A 32 9.61 10.02 -2.89
CA ILE A 32 8.91 8.80 -3.35
C ILE A 32 8.85 8.70 -4.89
N GLU A 33 8.71 9.83 -5.59
CA GLU A 33 8.68 9.86 -7.05
C GLU A 33 9.96 9.28 -7.66
N GLU A 34 11.12 9.72 -7.16
CA GLU A 34 12.44 9.25 -7.59
C GLU A 34 12.59 7.74 -7.36
N VAL A 35 12.07 7.23 -6.25
CA VAL A 35 12.06 5.81 -5.92
C VAL A 35 11.18 5.03 -6.91
N LEU A 36 9.96 5.49 -7.16
CA LEU A 36 9.04 4.82 -8.09
C LEU A 36 9.61 4.80 -9.52
N LEU A 37 10.16 5.92 -9.99
CA LEU A 37 10.83 6.02 -11.30
C LEU A 37 12.02 5.06 -11.39
N ARG A 38 12.84 5.00 -10.34
CA ARG A 38 14.00 4.08 -10.30
C ARG A 38 13.57 2.62 -10.30
N LEU A 39 12.50 2.26 -9.60
CA LEU A 39 11.96 0.90 -9.63
C LEU A 39 11.39 0.56 -11.03
N LYS A 40 10.67 1.49 -11.68
CA LYS A 40 10.20 1.28 -13.06
C LYS A 40 11.36 1.13 -14.05
N ALA A 41 12.37 1.98 -13.98
CA ALA A 41 13.58 1.86 -14.80
C ALA A 41 14.33 0.56 -14.51
N GLY A 42 14.28 0.11 -13.27
CA GLY A 42 14.74 -1.20 -12.83
C GLY A 42 13.90 -2.36 -13.37
N GLY A 43 12.80 -2.15 -14.10
CA GLY A 43 11.96 -3.19 -14.68
C GLY A 43 11.03 -3.88 -13.68
N TYR A 44 10.76 -3.27 -12.54
CA TYR A 44 9.73 -3.74 -11.61
C TYR A 44 8.34 -3.31 -12.10
N GLU A 45 7.36 -4.20 -11.91
CA GLU A 45 5.96 -3.84 -12.05
C GLU A 45 5.46 -3.22 -10.74
N LEU A 46 4.77 -2.08 -10.82
CA LEU A 46 4.28 -1.34 -9.66
C LEU A 46 2.77 -1.47 -9.53
N GLY A 47 2.31 -1.72 -8.30
CA GLY A 47 0.90 -1.91 -8.00
C GLY A 47 0.45 -1.16 -6.75
N ILE A 48 -0.81 -0.73 -6.74
CA ILE A 48 -1.48 -0.20 -5.55
C ILE A 48 -2.54 -1.19 -5.08
N LEU A 49 -2.54 -1.49 -3.78
CA LEU A 49 -3.60 -2.24 -3.10
C LEU A 49 -4.13 -1.37 -1.94
N THR A 50 -5.35 -0.83 -2.05
CA THR A 50 -5.87 0.19 -1.11
C THR A 50 -7.37 0.14 -0.90
N SER A 51 -7.81 0.44 0.32
CA SER A 51 -9.25 0.50 0.65
C SER A 51 -9.93 1.80 0.20
N ASN A 52 -9.14 2.75 -0.32
CA ASN A 52 -9.65 3.96 -0.96
C ASN A 52 -10.38 3.61 -2.25
N SER A 53 -11.25 4.52 -2.71
CA SER A 53 -11.92 4.35 -3.99
C SER A 53 -10.92 4.51 -5.15
N ARG A 54 -11.23 3.88 -6.29
CA ARG A 54 -10.42 4.03 -7.50
C ARG A 54 -10.26 5.50 -7.91
N GLU A 55 -11.36 6.24 -7.85
CA GLU A 55 -11.42 7.66 -8.21
C GLU A 55 -10.47 8.50 -7.35
N THR A 56 -10.44 8.27 -6.03
CA THR A 56 -9.55 9.00 -5.13
C THR A 56 -8.09 8.72 -5.43
N VAL A 57 -7.73 7.47 -5.74
CA VAL A 57 -6.37 7.09 -6.11
C VAL A 57 -5.98 7.75 -7.44
N ASP A 58 -6.81 7.64 -8.46
CA ASP A 58 -6.52 8.20 -9.79
C ASP A 58 -6.38 9.73 -9.73
N LYS A 59 -7.25 10.42 -8.97
CA LYS A 59 -7.13 11.87 -8.73
C LYS A 59 -5.80 12.23 -8.08
N PHE A 60 -5.39 11.49 -7.05
CA PHE A 60 -4.12 11.72 -6.34
C PHE A 60 -2.92 11.50 -7.26
N LEU A 61 -2.89 10.40 -8.02
CA LEU A 61 -1.77 10.09 -8.92
C LEU A 61 -1.64 11.13 -10.02
N LYS A 62 -2.74 11.46 -10.70
CA LYS A 62 -2.75 12.45 -11.79
C LYS A 62 -2.33 13.84 -11.32
N LYS A 63 -2.82 14.27 -10.15
CA LYS A 63 -2.44 15.58 -9.58
C LYS A 63 -0.94 15.70 -9.33
N ASN A 64 -0.30 14.59 -8.99
CA ASN A 64 1.11 14.55 -8.60
C ASN A 64 2.03 13.98 -9.69
N ASN A 65 1.53 13.79 -10.92
CA ASN A 65 2.27 13.19 -12.04
C ASN A 65 2.86 11.79 -11.73
N LEU A 66 2.16 10.98 -10.93
CA LEU A 66 2.57 9.65 -10.50
C LEU A 66 1.88 8.52 -11.28
N ASP A 67 1.63 8.71 -12.57
CA ASP A 67 1.02 7.73 -13.47
C ASP A 67 2.01 6.61 -13.86
N LEU A 68 2.59 5.96 -12.84
CA LEU A 68 3.67 4.96 -12.95
C LEU A 68 3.22 3.54 -12.58
N PHE A 69 2.01 3.40 -12.03
CA PHE A 69 1.47 2.14 -11.55
C PHE A 69 0.81 1.35 -12.68
N ASP A 70 1.20 0.09 -12.82
CA ASP A 70 0.70 -0.82 -13.85
C ASP A 70 -0.71 -1.35 -13.52
N PHE A 71 -1.07 -1.34 -12.23
CA PHE A 71 -2.38 -1.76 -11.78
C PHE A 71 -2.78 -1.16 -10.43
N ILE A 72 -4.08 -1.01 -10.22
CA ILE A 72 -4.67 -0.49 -8.98
C ILE A 72 -5.82 -1.42 -8.55
N TYR A 73 -5.66 -2.09 -7.43
CA TYR A 73 -6.73 -2.79 -6.72
C TYR A 73 -7.26 -1.89 -5.61
N SER A 74 -8.46 -1.35 -5.85
CA SER A 74 -9.16 -0.44 -4.92
C SER A 74 -10.48 -1.07 -4.48
N GLY A 75 -10.89 -0.84 -3.23
CA GLY A 75 -12.18 -1.35 -2.77
C GLY A 75 -12.42 -1.25 -1.26
N SER A 76 -13.64 -0.86 -0.90
CA SER A 76 -14.13 -0.78 0.49
C SER A 76 -14.10 -2.11 1.25
N SER A 77 -14.02 -3.24 0.54
CA SER A 77 -14.07 -4.61 1.08
C SER A 77 -12.71 -5.24 1.32
N LEU A 78 -11.61 -4.49 1.30
CA LEU A 78 -10.26 -5.00 1.64
C LEU A 78 -10.07 -5.43 3.10
N PHE A 79 -11.16 -5.73 3.81
CA PHE A 79 -11.16 -6.63 4.95
C PHE A 79 -10.74 -8.03 4.47
N GLY A 80 -9.43 -8.28 4.51
CA GLY A 80 -8.79 -9.48 3.97
C GLY A 80 -7.75 -9.17 2.90
N LYS A 81 -6.81 -8.26 3.19
CA LYS A 81 -5.67 -7.91 2.31
C LYS A 81 -4.88 -9.16 1.88
N ASP A 82 -4.81 -10.17 2.75
CA ASP A 82 -4.24 -11.49 2.47
C ASP A 82 -4.90 -12.17 1.27
N ARG A 83 -6.24 -12.26 1.25
CA ARG A 83 -6.99 -12.89 0.15
C ARG A 83 -6.83 -12.13 -1.16
N VAL A 84 -6.79 -10.81 -1.11
CA VAL A 84 -6.58 -9.99 -2.30
C VAL A 84 -5.17 -10.14 -2.83
N LEU A 85 -4.17 -10.20 -1.94
CA LEU A 85 -2.79 -10.45 -2.30
C LEU A 85 -2.59 -11.85 -2.91
N GLU A 86 -3.20 -12.89 -2.32
CA GLU A 86 -3.21 -14.25 -2.89
C GLU A 86 -3.82 -14.27 -4.29
N LYS A 87 -4.97 -13.62 -4.47
CA LYS A 87 -5.63 -13.52 -5.77
C LYS A 87 -4.75 -12.80 -6.78
N LEU A 88 -4.12 -11.69 -6.39
CA LEU A 88 -3.23 -10.91 -7.24
C LEU A 88 -2.04 -11.75 -7.71
N LEU A 89 -1.38 -12.48 -6.80
CA LEU A 89 -0.29 -13.38 -7.16
C LEU A 89 -0.74 -14.45 -8.14
N LYS A 90 -1.92 -15.05 -7.91
CA LYS A 90 -2.50 -16.07 -8.79
C LYS A 90 -2.84 -15.53 -10.17
N ASP A 91 -3.55 -14.41 -10.26
CA ASP A 91 -3.99 -13.78 -11.52
C ASP A 91 -2.76 -13.41 -12.38
N ARG A 92 -1.66 -13.02 -11.72
CA ARG A 92 -0.39 -12.65 -12.34
C ARG A 92 0.60 -13.79 -12.52
N LYS A 93 0.24 -15.01 -12.07
CA LYS A 93 1.09 -16.20 -12.09
C LYS A 93 2.45 -15.99 -11.41
N LEU A 94 2.48 -15.18 -10.35
CA LEU A 94 3.67 -14.88 -9.55
C LEU A 94 3.75 -15.81 -8.33
N LYS A 95 4.96 -16.23 -7.98
CA LYS A 95 5.23 -16.83 -6.67
C LYS A 95 5.39 -15.74 -5.63
N SER A 96 5.04 -16.01 -4.36
CA SER A 96 5.16 -15.00 -3.28
C SER A 96 6.57 -14.42 -3.13
N LYS A 97 7.62 -15.19 -3.45
CA LYS A 97 9.02 -14.74 -3.43
C LYS A 97 9.39 -13.74 -4.54
N GLN A 98 8.57 -13.62 -5.58
CA GLN A 98 8.77 -12.69 -6.70
C GLN A 98 8.05 -11.35 -6.48
N ALA A 99 7.39 -11.19 -5.34
CA ALA A 99 6.69 -9.97 -4.97
C ALA A 99 7.26 -9.41 -3.66
N VAL A 100 7.25 -8.09 -3.55
CA VAL A 100 7.53 -7.35 -2.33
C VAL A 100 6.31 -6.50 -2.04
N TYR A 101 5.77 -6.64 -0.84
CA TYR A 101 4.70 -5.79 -0.36
C TYR A 101 5.32 -4.62 0.41
N VAL A 102 4.84 -3.40 0.17
CA VAL A 102 5.25 -2.19 0.88
C VAL A 102 4.01 -1.61 1.57
N GLY A 103 4.07 -1.40 2.88
CA GLY A 103 2.90 -0.96 3.64
C GLY A 103 3.25 -0.28 4.96
N ASP A 104 2.33 0.52 5.47
CA ASP A 104 2.48 1.36 6.66
C ASP A 104 1.53 0.94 7.80
N GLU A 105 0.71 -0.08 7.59
CA GLU A 105 -0.16 -0.63 8.63
C GLU A 105 0.30 -2.00 9.14
N ILE A 106 -0.03 -2.29 10.41
CA ILE A 106 0.05 -3.65 10.98
C ILE A 106 -0.67 -4.68 10.10
N ARG A 107 -1.79 -4.28 9.49
CA ARG A 107 -2.61 -5.13 8.62
C ARG A 107 -1.87 -5.55 7.35
N ASP A 108 -0.95 -4.74 6.85
CA ASP A 108 -0.10 -5.09 5.71
C ASP A 108 0.92 -6.16 6.09
N ILE A 109 1.54 -6.01 7.27
CA ILE A 109 2.50 -6.99 7.80
C ILE A 109 1.83 -8.34 8.01
N ASP A 110 0.67 -8.36 8.68
CA ASP A 110 -0.06 -9.59 8.96
C ASP A 110 -0.51 -10.27 7.66
N ALA A 111 -0.99 -9.50 6.67
CA ALA A 111 -1.41 -10.01 5.38
C ALA A 111 -0.24 -10.59 4.57
N ALA A 112 0.84 -9.83 4.38
CA ALA A 112 1.98 -10.27 3.60
C ALA A 112 2.62 -11.54 4.18
N LYS A 113 2.79 -11.60 5.51
CA LYS A 113 3.31 -12.79 6.20
C LYS A 113 2.44 -14.01 6.01
N LYS A 114 1.12 -13.86 6.11
CA LYS A 114 0.18 -14.97 5.93
C LYS A 114 0.29 -15.57 4.52
N VAL A 115 0.51 -14.75 3.51
CA VAL A 115 0.67 -15.16 2.10
C VAL A 115 2.11 -15.60 1.78
N GLY A 116 3.07 -15.33 2.66
CA GLY A 116 4.49 -15.58 2.45
C GLY A 116 5.15 -14.61 1.47
N VAL A 117 4.57 -13.41 1.30
CA VAL A 117 5.16 -12.31 0.53
C VAL A 117 6.08 -11.51 1.45
N ARG A 118 7.23 -11.10 0.93
CA ARG A 118 8.19 -10.31 1.68
C ARG A 118 7.63 -8.92 1.95
N ILE A 119 7.69 -8.45 3.20
CA ILE A 119 7.12 -7.16 3.62
C ILE A 119 8.22 -6.15 3.97
N VAL A 120 8.15 -4.98 3.34
CA VAL A 120 8.88 -3.78 3.75
C VAL A 120 7.88 -2.83 4.40
N ALA A 121 7.93 -2.75 5.73
CA ALA A 121 7.16 -1.79 6.49
C ALA A 121 7.79 -0.40 6.38
N VAL A 122 6.98 0.66 6.26
CA VAL A 122 7.46 2.04 6.17
C VAL A 122 7.04 2.86 7.38
N GLY A 123 8.00 3.54 8.02
CA GLY A 123 7.78 4.25 9.29
C GLY A 123 7.14 5.64 9.17
N TRP A 124 7.01 6.16 7.95
CA TRP A 124 6.49 7.51 7.66
C TRP A 124 4.99 7.56 7.33
N GLY A 125 4.27 6.44 7.51
CA GLY A 125 2.83 6.35 7.23
C GLY A 125 1.94 6.33 8.49
N TYR A 126 0.83 5.59 8.43
CA TYR A 126 -0.26 5.59 9.40
C TYR A 126 0.11 5.00 10.76
N ASN A 127 0.79 3.85 10.80
CA ASN A 127 1.28 3.30 12.06
C ASN A 127 2.72 3.73 12.32
N THR A 128 3.04 3.98 13.59
CA THR A 128 4.40 4.36 13.98
C THR A 128 5.37 3.20 13.74
N GLY A 129 6.62 3.52 13.42
CA GLY A 129 7.68 2.52 13.28
C GLY A 129 7.78 1.59 14.50
N GLN A 130 7.56 2.11 15.72
CA GLN A 130 7.54 1.28 16.94
C GLN A 130 6.42 0.23 16.95
N LEU A 131 5.22 0.58 16.49
CA LEU A 131 4.10 -0.36 16.38
C LEU A 131 4.37 -1.40 15.30
N LEU A 132 4.93 -0.98 14.17
CA LEU A 132 5.29 -1.87 13.07
C LEU A 132 6.37 -2.87 13.49
N ARG A 133 7.43 -2.43 14.20
CA ARG A 133 8.49 -3.31 14.73
C ARG A 133 7.95 -4.47 15.57
N LYS A 134 6.93 -4.21 16.41
CA LYS A 134 6.31 -5.24 17.26
C LYS A 134 5.66 -6.39 16.46
N ARG A 135 5.40 -6.18 15.18
CA ARG A 135 4.86 -7.20 14.26
C ARG A 135 5.94 -7.94 13.46
N ASN A 136 7.22 -7.65 13.71
CA ASN A 136 8.38 -8.32 13.12
C ASN A 136 8.38 -8.34 11.57
N PRO A 137 8.21 -7.21 10.86
CA PRO A 137 8.29 -7.20 9.39
C PRO A 137 9.67 -7.68 8.92
N ASP A 138 9.80 -8.16 7.67
CA ASP A 138 11.10 -8.56 7.11
C ASP A 138 12.07 -7.37 7.09
N TYR A 139 11.55 -6.19 6.76
CA TYR A 139 12.26 -4.92 6.80
C TYR A 139 11.36 -3.83 7.37
N LEU A 140 11.97 -2.89 8.08
CA LEU A 140 11.35 -1.61 8.41
C LEU A 140 12.31 -0.51 8.00
N VAL A 141 11.82 0.45 7.22
CA VAL A 141 12.58 1.58 6.71
C VAL A 141 11.94 2.89 7.15
N GLU A 142 12.77 3.92 7.35
CA GLU A 142 12.31 5.23 7.84
C GLU A 142 12.38 6.32 6.74
N SER A 143 12.90 5.99 5.55
CA SER A 143 12.89 6.88 4.37
C SER A 143 12.65 6.14 3.03
N PRO A 144 12.07 6.80 2.00
CA PRO A 144 11.95 6.23 0.66
C PRO A 144 13.29 5.79 0.04
N LYS A 145 14.38 6.50 0.36
CA LYS A 145 15.73 6.14 -0.11
C LYS A 145 16.23 4.81 0.46
N GLU A 146 15.80 4.43 1.66
CA GLU A 146 16.10 3.09 2.20
C GLU A 146 15.27 2.02 1.49
N LEU A 147 14.00 2.30 1.18
CA LEU A 147 13.12 1.38 0.46
C LEU A 147 13.76 0.90 -0.85
N VAL A 148 14.27 1.82 -1.67
CA VAL A 148 14.87 1.43 -2.97
C VAL A 148 16.09 0.51 -2.79
N LYS A 149 16.93 0.76 -1.77
CA LYS A 149 18.08 -0.11 -1.47
C LYS A 149 17.65 -1.51 -1.09
N ILE A 150 16.60 -1.63 -0.26
CA ILE A 150 16.07 -2.93 0.15
C ILE A 150 15.54 -3.68 -1.07
N VAL A 151 14.67 -3.05 -1.87
CA VAL A 151 14.07 -3.70 -3.05
C VAL A 151 15.15 -4.14 -4.04
N GLU A 152 16.15 -3.31 -4.33
CA GLU A 152 17.26 -3.67 -5.21
C GLU A 152 18.11 -4.83 -4.65
N SER A 153 18.31 -4.89 -3.32
CA SER A 153 19.08 -5.97 -2.67
C SER A 153 18.40 -7.33 -2.73
N LEU A 154 17.08 -7.37 -2.91
CA LEU A 154 16.31 -8.62 -3.04
C LEU A 154 16.46 -9.26 -4.42
N GLY A 155 16.99 -8.51 -5.39
CA GLY A 155 17.20 -8.96 -6.76
C GLY A 155 15.89 -9.20 -7.53
N LYS A 156 16.03 -9.42 -8.84
CA LYS A 156 14.93 -9.91 -9.68
C LYS A 156 14.87 -11.43 -9.54
N SER A 157 13.67 -11.95 -9.25
CA SER A 157 13.40 -13.39 -9.14
C SER A 157 12.63 -13.93 -10.34
#